data_AF-A0A2T3MWG6-F1
#
_entry.id   AF-A0A2T3MWG6-F1
#
_cell.length_a   1.000
_cell.length_b   1.000
_cell.length_c   1.000
_cell.angle_alpha   90.00
_cell.angle_beta   90.00
_cell.angle_gamma   90.00
#
_symmetry.space_group_name_H-M   'P 1'
#
loop_
_entity.id
_entity.type
_entity.pdbx_description
1 polymer ?
#
loop_
_entity_poly.entity_id
_entity_poly.type
_entity_poly.pdbx_seq_one_letter_code
_entity_poly.pdbx_strand_id
1 'polypeptide(L)' 'MATDFDSLLPNLKEFSIPDTPFKVVDPTALPEGTRQAFDEFLTGSTLPQAFCAYSHDYSQFCKKVRNGEISIG' A
#
# COMPACT_ATOMS: atom_id res chain seq x y z
N MET A 1 10.71 11.10 -17.90
CA MET A 1 11.23 10.16 -16.89
C MET A 1 10.04 9.36 -16.40
N ALA A 2 9.97 8.07 -16.77
CA ALA A 2 8.98 7.18 -16.18
C ALA A 2 9.45 6.96 -14.75
N THR A 3 8.83 7.65 -13.79
CA THR A 3 9.03 7.34 -12.38
C THR A 3 8.74 5.86 -12.22
N ASP A 4 9.67 5.12 -11.64
CA ASP A 4 9.67 3.66 -11.56
C ASP A 4 8.63 3.17 -10.54
N PHE A 5 7.38 3.60 -10.73
CA PHE A 5 6.23 3.24 -9.91
C PHE A 5 5.99 1.74 -9.93
N ASP A 6 6.45 1.02 -10.95
CA ASP A 6 6.36 -0.44 -11.00
C ASP A 6 7.33 -1.08 -9.99
N SER A 7 8.56 -0.53 -9.84
CA SER A 7 9.49 -0.94 -8.79
C SER A 7 9.02 -0.52 -7.39
N LEU A 8 8.34 0.61 -7.29
CA LEU A 8 7.87 1.16 -6.01
C LEU A 8 6.53 0.55 -5.55
N LEU A 9 5.62 0.29 -6.49
CA LEU A 9 4.30 -0.29 -6.27
C LEU A 9 4.24 -1.64 -6.97
N PRO A 10 5.01 -2.65 -6.50
CA PRO A 10 4.96 -3.97 -7.08
C PRO A 10 3.53 -4.51 -6.98
N ASN A 11 3.19 -5.43 -7.89
CA ASN A 11 1.91 -6.09 -7.86
C ASN A 11 1.82 -6.96 -6.60
N LEU A 12 1.21 -6.41 -5.55
CA LEU A 12 0.99 -7.13 -4.30
C LEU A 12 -0.04 -8.22 -4.52
N LYS A 13 0.22 -9.40 -3.95
CA LYS A 13 -0.71 -10.52 -4.02
C LYS A 13 -1.92 -10.19 -3.18
N GLU A 14 -3.04 -9.89 -3.83
CA GLU A 14 -4.33 -9.70 -3.17
C GLU A 14 -4.89 -11.04 -2.71
N PHE A 15 -5.33 -11.12 -1.46
CA PHE A 15 -6.07 -12.26 -0.93
C PHE A 15 -7.32 -11.80 -0.19
N SER A 16 -8.35 -12.63 -0.20
CA SER A 16 -9.59 -12.37 0.55
C SER A 16 -9.52 -13.09 1.89
N ILE A 17 -9.78 -12.35 2.98
CA ILE A 17 -9.92 -12.93 4.31
C ILE A 17 -11.41 -13.28 4.50
N PRO A 18 -11.79 -14.47 5.00
CA PRO A 18 -13.20 -14.84 5.21
C PRO A 18 -13.95 -13.93 6.19
N ASP A 19 -13.23 -13.16 7.01
CA ASP A 19 -13.78 -12.22 7.99
C ASP A 19 -14.24 -10.90 7.35
N THR A 20 -13.76 -10.56 6.14
CA THR A 20 -14.08 -9.30 5.47
C THR A 20 -14.44 -9.50 4.00
N PRO A 21 -15.46 -8.80 3.48
CA PRO A 21 -15.77 -8.83 2.05
C PRO A 21 -14.71 -8.12 1.18
N PHE A 22 -13.70 -7.50 1.80
CA PHE A 22 -12.65 -6.76 1.11
C PHE A 22 -11.41 -7.63 0.89
N LYS A 23 -10.76 -7.39 -0.25
CA LYS A 23 -9.44 -7.95 -0.52
C LYS A 23 -8.40 -7.19 0.29
N VAL A 24 -7.42 -7.91 0.79
CA VAL A 24 -6.25 -7.37 1.46
C VAL A 24 -5.00 -7.71 0.66
N VAL A 25 -3.94 -6.94 0.87
CA VAL A 25 -2.62 -7.09 0.31
C VAL A 25 -1.62 -7.15 1.45
N ASP A 26 -0.50 -7.81 1.21
CA ASP A 26 0.62 -7.87 2.14
C ASP A 26 1.60 -6.71 1.86
N PRO A 27 1.71 -5.70 2.75
CA PRO A 27 2.62 -4.58 2.56
C PRO A 27 4.08 -4.91 2.86
N THR A 28 4.39 -6.12 3.34
CA THR A 28 5.79 -6.55 3.57
C THR A 28 6.51 -6.88 2.26
N ALA A 29 5.75 -7.16 1.20
CA ALA A 29 6.28 -7.29 -0.15
C ALA A 29 6.56 -5.94 -0.85
N LEU A 30 6.25 -4.80 -0.20
CA LEU A 30 6.63 -3.48 -0.68
C LEU A 30 8.10 -3.17 -0.36
N PRO A 31 8.79 -2.43 -1.23
CA PRO A 31 10.11 -1.90 -0.93
C PRO A 31 10.05 -0.92 0.24
N GLU A 32 11.15 -0.83 1.00
CA GLU A 32 11.22 -0.13 2.28
C GLU A 32 10.70 1.33 2.22
N GLY A 33 11.09 2.10 1.19
CA GLY A 33 10.61 3.47 1.00
C GLY A 33 9.11 3.57 0.75
N THR A 34 8.52 2.60 0.03
CA THR A 34 7.06 2.56 -0.20
C THR A 34 6.32 2.09 1.03
N ARG A 35 6.86 1.07 1.70
CA ARG A 35 6.32 0.56 2.96
C ARG A 35 6.27 1.65 4.02
N GLN A 36 7.32 2.47 4.15
CA GLN A 36 7.38 3.55 5.13
C GLN A 36 6.31 4.62 4.86
N ALA A 37 6.19 5.11 3.62
CA ALA A 37 5.16 6.09 3.28
C ALA A 37 3.73 5.51 3.41
N PHE A 38 3.56 4.22 3.12
CA PHE A 38 2.28 3.53 3.30
C PHE A 38 1.93 3.35 4.78
N ASP A 39 2.93 3.06 5.62
CA ASP A 39 2.79 2.99 7.08
C ASP A 39 2.44 4.37 7.66
N GLU A 40 3.05 5.46 7.19
CA GLU A 40 2.66 6.82 7.56
C GLU A 40 1.23 7.18 7.10
N PHE A 41 0.84 6.76 5.89
CA PHE A 41 -0.53 6.92 5.39
C PHE A 41 -1.55 6.15 6.24
N LEU A 42 -1.19 4.94 6.68
CA LEU A 42 -2.01 4.08 7.53
C LEU A 42 -1.96 4.47 9.01
N THR A 43 -0.91 5.13 9.49
CA THR A 43 -0.77 5.57 10.89
C THR A 43 -1.89 6.53 11.30
N GLY A 44 -2.51 7.23 10.35
CA GLY A 44 -3.73 8.02 10.58
C GLY A 44 -5.02 7.19 10.71
N SER A 45 -4.99 5.92 10.33
CA SER A 45 -6.09 4.97 10.43
C SER A 45 -5.86 4.03 11.62
N THR A 46 -6.80 4.02 12.56
CA THR A 46 -6.82 3.20 13.77
C THR A 46 -6.93 1.69 13.45
N LEU A 47 -5.96 1.11 12.76
CA LEU A 47 -5.89 -0.31 12.46
C LEU A 47 -4.63 -0.90 13.10
N PRO A 48 -4.73 -2.06 13.76
CA PRO A 48 -3.59 -2.74 14.36
C PRO A 48 -2.64 -3.21 13.26
N GLN A 49 -1.66 -2.38 12.97
CA GLN A 49 -0.30 -2.51 12.41
C GLN A 49 0.33 -3.90 12.19
N ALA A 50 -0.40 -4.94 11.81
CA ALA A 50 0.15 -6.29 11.69
C ALA A 50 -0.40 -7.01 10.46
N PHE A 51 0.45 -7.05 9.42
CA PHE A 51 0.47 -7.99 8.29
C PHE A 51 -0.39 -7.73 7.04
N CYS A 52 -1.57 -7.11 7.11
CA CYS A 52 -2.45 -7.01 5.94
C CYS A 52 -3.06 -5.63 5.81
N ALA A 53 -2.92 -4.99 4.66
CA ALA A 53 -3.61 -3.75 4.34
C ALA A 53 -4.73 -4.01 3.34
N TYR A 54 -5.81 -3.22 3.35
CA TYR A 54 -6.84 -3.41 2.33
C TYR A 54 -6.32 -3.05 0.94
N SER A 55 -6.68 -3.85 -0.06
CA SER A 55 -6.32 -3.55 -1.44
C SER A 55 -6.97 -2.25 -1.94
N HIS A 56 -8.06 -1.84 -1.28
CA HIS A 56 -8.67 -0.52 -1.47
C HIS A 56 -7.73 0.61 -1.03
N ASP A 57 -7.21 0.56 0.20
CA ASP A 57 -6.26 1.55 0.71
C ASP A 57 -4.97 1.57 -0.10
N TYR A 58 -4.47 0.40 -0.51
CA TYR A 58 -3.33 0.29 -1.41
C TYR A 58 -3.59 0.91 -2.78
N SER A 59 -4.79 0.72 -3.35
CA SER A 59 -5.19 1.35 -4.61
C SER A 59 -5.29 2.87 -4.49
N GLN A 60 -5.77 3.38 -3.35
CA GLN A 60 -5.82 4.81 -3.07
C GLN A 60 -4.42 5.39 -2.90
N PHE A 61 -3.56 4.70 -2.15
CA PHE A 61 -2.17 5.08 -1.97
C PHE A 61 -1.42 5.11 -3.31
N CYS A 62 -1.54 4.07 -4.13
CA CYS A 62 -0.96 3.98 -5.47
C CYS A 62 -1.40 5.17 -6.34
N LYS A 63 -2.68 5.56 -6.29
CA LYS A 63 -3.17 6.76 -6.98
C LYS A 63 -2.50 8.03 -6.45
N LYS A 64 -2.43 8.23 -5.13
CA LYS A 64 -1.81 9.42 -4.53
C LYS A 64 -0.32 9.53 -4.85
N VAL A 65 0.41 8.41 -4.79
CA VAL A 65 1.80 8.31 -5.22
C VAL A 65 1.95 8.70 -6.69
N ARG A 66 1.13 8.12 -7.57
CA ARG A 66 1.15 8.44 -9.00
C ARG A 66 0.79 9.90 -9.29
N ASN A 67 -0.06 10.49 -8.44
CA ASN A 67 -0.47 11.89 -8.51
C ASN A 67 0.59 12.84 -7.93
N GLY A 68 1.64 12.31 -7.29
CA GLY A 68 2.70 13.10 -6.64
C GLY A 68 2.31 13.64 -5.26
N GLU A 69 1.16 13.22 -4.71
CA GLU A 69 0.72 13.61 -3.36
C GLU A 69 1.52 12.89 -2.27
N ILE A 70 2.00 11.69 -2.58
CA ILE A 70 2.86 10.91 -1.69
C ILE A 70 4.19 10.71 -2.40
N SER A 71 5.25 11.22 -1.79
CA SER A 71 6.62 11.00 -2.25
C SER A 71 7.16 9.75 -1.56
N ILE A 72 7.48 8.75 -2.37
CA ILE A 72 8.17 7.52 -1.97
C ILE A 72 9.57 7.58 -2.57
N GLY A 73 10.58 7.54 -1.70
CA GLY A 73 11.99 7.76 -2.04
C GLY A 73 12.89 6.84 -1.26
#